data_AF-A0A0H5CJM9-F1
#
_entry.id   AF-A0A0H5CJM9-F1
#
_cell.length_a   1.000
_cell.length_b   1.000
_cell.length_c   1.000
_cell.angle_alpha   90.00
_cell.angle_beta   90.00
_cell.angle_gamma   90.00
#
_symmetry.space_group_name_H-M   'P 1'
#
loop_
_entity.id
_entity.type
_entity.pdbx_description
1 polymer ?
#
loop_
_entity_poly.entity_id
_entity_poly.type
_entity_poly.pdbx_seq_one_letter_code
_entity_poly.pdbx_strand_id
1 'polypeptide(L)'
;MRKLATAAAALLALAGCSSAPDLGPVFDDEGRATTLTCIKHQPAGPGPRYTDPAHRETGETLAVLKYYTQYGKTRYCDGTPPTDTDRAWARLYTELGADRANVAAILG
;
A
#
# COMPACT_ATOMS: atom_id res chain seq x y z
N MET A 1 -30.07 -15.66 61.79
CA MET A 1 -28.71 -16.19 61.63
C MET A 1 -28.44 -16.40 60.14
N ARG A 2 -27.38 -15.76 59.63
CA ARG A 2 -26.64 -15.97 58.36
C ARG A 2 -27.39 -16.00 57.01
N LYS A 3 -27.24 -14.88 56.31
CA LYS A 3 -27.42 -14.67 54.87
C LYS A 3 -26.38 -15.49 54.09
N LEU A 4 -26.80 -16.21 53.05
CA LEU A 4 -25.90 -16.80 52.05
C LEU A 4 -26.20 -16.13 50.71
N ALA A 5 -25.38 -15.12 50.40
CA ALA A 5 -25.30 -14.50 49.10
C ALA A 5 -24.33 -15.34 48.25
N THR A 6 -24.79 -15.93 47.16
CA THR A 6 -23.93 -16.61 46.19
C THR A 6 -23.93 -15.79 44.91
N ALA A 7 -22.96 -14.88 44.82
CA ALA A 7 -22.67 -14.12 43.62
C ALA A 7 -21.99 -15.04 42.60
N ALA A 8 -22.70 -15.39 41.52
CA ALA A 8 -22.10 -16.04 40.36
C ALA A 8 -21.42 -14.94 39.52
N ALA A 9 -20.10 -14.88 39.60
CA ALA A 9 -19.27 -13.97 38.84
C ALA A 9 -19.37 -14.28 37.34
N ALA A 10 -19.92 -13.33 36.59
CA ALA A 10 -19.82 -13.29 35.14
C ALA A 10 -18.36 -12.99 34.75
N LEU A 11 -17.60 -14.04 34.44
CA LEU A 11 -16.31 -13.93 33.76
C LEU A 11 -16.58 -13.53 32.30
N LEU A 12 -16.72 -12.22 32.08
CA LEU A 12 -16.57 -11.59 30.76
C LEU A 12 -15.11 -11.77 30.34
N ALA A 13 -14.82 -12.86 29.63
CA ALA A 13 -13.59 -13.02 28.87
C ALA A 13 -13.62 -11.97 27.76
N LEU A 14 -13.01 -10.81 28.02
CA LEU A 14 -12.60 -9.84 27.01
C LEU A 14 -11.54 -10.50 26.13
N ALA A 15 -11.97 -11.28 25.15
CA ALA A 15 -11.15 -11.64 24.01
C ALA A 15 -10.86 -10.33 23.26
N GLY A 16 -9.73 -9.70 23.59
CA GLY A 16 -9.23 -8.57 22.83
C GLY A 16 -8.99 -9.03 21.40
N CYS A 17 -9.82 -8.57 20.46
CA CYS A 17 -9.47 -8.59 19.05
C CYS A 17 -8.27 -7.65 18.88
N SER A 18 -7.06 -8.18 19.01
CA SER A 18 -5.87 -7.49 18.54
C SER A 18 -5.99 -7.40 17.02
N SER A 19 -6.56 -6.30 16.51
CA SER A 19 -6.51 -5.99 15.09
C SER A 19 -5.05 -5.94 14.68
N ALA A 20 -4.68 -6.70 13.64
CA ALA A 20 -3.35 -6.61 13.06
C ALA A 20 -3.03 -5.13 12.73
N PRO A 21 -1.75 -4.72 12.84
CA PRO A 21 -1.36 -3.36 12.50
C PRO A 21 -1.79 -3.01 11.07
N ASP A 22 -2.30 -1.80 10.88
CA ASP A 22 -2.61 -1.28 9.54
C ASP A 22 -1.30 -0.98 8.80
N LEU A 23 -1.00 -1.78 7.78
CA LEU A 23 0.22 -1.66 6.97
C LEU A 23 0.05 -0.70 5.79
N GLY A 24 -1.12 -0.09 5.63
CA GLY A 24 -1.47 0.78 4.51
C GLY A 24 -1.93 0.02 3.26
N PRO A 25 -2.24 0.77 2.19
CA PRO A 25 -2.88 0.24 0.99
C PRO A 25 -1.95 -0.68 0.21
N VAL A 26 -2.53 -1.59 -0.57
CA VAL A 26 -1.82 -2.28 -1.65
C VAL A 26 -1.74 -1.34 -2.85
N PHE A 27 -0.60 -1.34 -3.54
CA PHE A 27 -0.42 -0.61 -4.80
C PHE A 27 -1.47 -1.01 -5.84
N ASP A 28 -2.14 -0.04 -6.46
CA ASP A 28 -3.09 -0.29 -7.55
C ASP A 28 -2.30 -0.51 -8.85
N ASP A 29 -2.16 -1.77 -9.27
CA ASP A 29 -1.51 -2.15 -10.54
C ASP A 29 -2.49 -2.15 -11.74
N GLU A 30 -3.65 -1.51 -11.58
CA GLU A 30 -4.73 -1.37 -12.56
C GLU A 30 -5.19 -2.71 -13.15
N GLY A 31 -5.25 -3.73 -12.30
CA GLY A 31 -5.74 -5.06 -12.65
C GLY A 31 -4.80 -5.82 -13.58
N ARG A 32 -3.50 -5.48 -13.59
CA ARG A 32 -2.46 -6.14 -14.40
C ARG A 32 -2.78 -6.17 -15.90
N ALA A 33 -3.53 -5.19 -16.38
CA ALA A 33 -3.85 -5.06 -17.79
C ALA A 33 -2.55 -5.12 -18.62
N THR A 34 -2.57 -5.89 -19.70
CA THR A 34 -1.39 -6.12 -20.54
C THR A 34 -1.05 -4.93 -21.44
N THR A 35 -1.96 -3.96 -21.57
CA THR A 35 -1.71 -2.71 -22.28
C THR A 35 -2.56 -1.59 -21.69
N LEU A 36 -1.89 -0.59 -21.11
CA LEU A 36 -2.49 0.65 -20.64
C LEU A 36 -2.15 1.79 -21.61
N THR A 37 -3.17 2.55 -22.02
CA THR A 37 -3.00 3.75 -22.87
C THR A 37 -2.84 5.04 -22.06
N CYS A 38 -3.25 4.99 -20.79
CA CYS A 38 -3.06 5.98 -19.74
C CYS A 38 -2.99 5.25 -18.38
N ILE A 39 -2.46 5.91 -17.34
CA ILE A 39 -2.41 5.39 -15.97
C ILE A 39 -3.31 6.21 -15.03
N LYS A 40 -3.82 5.58 -13.96
CA LYS A 40 -4.54 6.27 -12.89
C LYS A 40 -3.60 6.81 -11.81
N HIS A 41 -4.07 7.82 -11.08
CA HIS A 41 -3.45 8.26 -9.84
C HIS A 41 -3.58 7.19 -8.76
N GLN A 42 -2.53 7.00 -7.98
CA GLN A 42 -2.61 6.13 -6.81
C GLN A 42 -3.50 6.77 -5.74
N PRO A 43 -4.43 6.02 -5.12
CA PRO A 43 -5.39 6.59 -4.17
C PRO A 43 -4.77 7.01 -2.84
N ALA A 44 -3.63 6.43 -2.47
CA ALA A 44 -2.88 6.72 -1.26
C ALA A 44 -1.39 6.35 -1.44
N GLY A 45 -0.53 6.92 -0.59
CA GLY A 45 0.92 6.69 -0.64
C GLY A 45 1.34 5.31 -0.12
N PRO A 46 2.61 4.92 -0.32
CA PRO A 46 3.14 3.67 0.20
C PRO A 46 3.14 3.68 1.74
N GLY A 47 2.53 2.66 2.34
CA GLY A 47 2.53 2.44 3.78
C GLY A 47 3.69 1.55 4.27
N PRO A 48 3.71 1.20 5.58
CA PRO A 48 4.67 0.27 6.17
C PRO A 48 4.84 -1.04 5.40
N ARG A 49 3.79 -1.52 4.73
CA ARG A 49 3.81 -2.66 3.78
C ARG A 49 4.96 -2.59 2.77
N TYR A 50 5.40 -1.39 2.41
CA TYR A 50 6.49 -1.17 1.45
C TYR A 50 7.71 -0.49 2.07
N THR A 51 7.51 0.36 3.08
CA THR A 51 8.59 1.18 3.65
C THR A 51 9.30 0.50 4.82
N ASP A 52 8.68 -0.46 5.50
CA ASP A 52 9.29 -1.26 6.57
C ASP A 52 9.79 -2.61 6.01
N PRO A 53 11.10 -2.88 6.04
CA PRO A 53 11.65 -4.17 5.61
C PRO A 53 11.05 -5.39 6.30
N ALA A 54 10.56 -5.27 7.55
CA ALA A 54 9.96 -6.39 8.28
C ALA A 54 8.58 -6.80 7.74
N HIS A 55 7.92 -5.90 7.00
CA HIS A 55 6.58 -6.09 6.45
C HIS A 55 6.55 -6.16 4.91
N ARG A 56 7.72 -6.01 4.26
CA ARG A 56 7.82 -5.93 2.81
C ARG A 56 7.69 -7.30 2.16
N GLU A 57 6.59 -7.51 1.47
CA GLU A 57 6.35 -8.73 0.70
C GLU A 57 6.94 -8.64 -0.72
N THR A 58 7.63 -9.70 -1.16
CA THR A 58 8.27 -9.75 -2.48
C THR A 58 7.25 -9.61 -3.61
N GLY A 59 6.09 -10.27 -3.50
CA GLY A 59 5.06 -10.24 -4.55
C GLY A 59 4.47 -8.84 -4.79
N GLU A 60 4.28 -8.09 -3.71
CA GLU A 60 3.76 -6.71 -3.76
C GLU A 60 4.83 -5.75 -4.28
N THR A 61 6.08 -5.94 -3.86
CA THR A 61 7.23 -5.18 -4.37
C THR A 61 7.41 -5.39 -5.88
N LEU A 62 7.32 -6.64 -6.35
CA LEU A 62 7.41 -6.98 -7.77
C LEU A 62 6.28 -6.37 -8.59
N ALA A 63 5.08 -6.18 -8.02
CA ALA A 63 3.98 -5.52 -8.72
C ALA A 63 4.32 -4.05 -9.03
N VAL A 64 4.84 -3.31 -8.05
CA VAL A 64 5.31 -1.92 -8.22
C VAL A 64 6.41 -1.84 -9.29
N LEU A 65 7.42 -2.73 -9.16
CA LEU A 65 8.55 -2.78 -10.09
C LEU A 65 8.11 -3.07 -11.53
N LYS A 66 7.24 -4.07 -11.71
CA LYS A 66 6.72 -4.43 -13.04
C LYS A 66 5.92 -3.29 -13.64
N TYR A 67 5.01 -2.70 -12.86
CA TYR A 67 4.10 -1.66 -13.33
C TYR A 67 4.87 -0.43 -13.84
N TYR A 68 5.77 0.14 -13.04
CA TYR A 68 6.48 1.35 -13.47
C TYR A 68 7.52 1.09 -14.56
N THR A 69 8.10 -0.10 -14.61
CA THR A 69 8.98 -0.48 -15.74
C THR A 69 8.21 -0.48 -17.05
N GLN A 70 6.94 -0.91 -17.04
CA GLN A 70 6.11 -0.97 -18.24
C GLN A 70 5.41 0.36 -18.57
N TYR A 71 4.96 1.09 -17.55
CA TYR A 71 4.00 2.18 -17.71
C TYR A 71 4.41 3.50 -17.04
N GLY A 72 5.57 3.60 -16.39
CA GLY A 72 5.95 4.84 -15.69
C GLY A 72 6.16 6.07 -16.57
N LYS A 73 6.28 5.87 -17.89
CA LYS A 73 6.34 6.93 -18.91
C LYS A 73 4.97 7.27 -19.50
N THR A 74 3.94 6.51 -19.16
CA THR A 74 2.58 6.70 -19.66
C THR A 74 1.93 7.88 -18.94
N ARG A 75 1.17 8.69 -19.68
CA ARG A 75 0.45 9.85 -19.13
C ARG A 75 -0.72 9.44 -18.21
N TYR A 76 -1.10 10.32 -17.30
CA TYR A 76 -2.30 10.15 -16.49
C TYR A 76 -3.58 10.25 -17.33
N CYS A 77 -4.59 9.46 -16.96
CA CYS A 77 -5.86 9.37 -17.70
C CYS A 77 -6.68 10.66 -17.68
N ASP A 78 -6.56 11.48 -16.63
CA ASP A 78 -7.24 12.77 -16.52
C ASP A 78 -6.43 13.93 -17.14
N GLY A 79 -5.24 13.65 -17.65
CA GLY A 79 -4.33 14.62 -18.24
C GLY A 79 -3.67 15.57 -17.21
N THR A 80 -3.87 15.34 -15.92
CA THR A 80 -3.28 16.17 -14.87
C THR A 80 -1.84 15.75 -14.56
N PRO A 81 -1.01 16.65 -13.98
CA PRO A 81 0.33 16.30 -13.55
C PRO A 81 0.32 15.25 -12.42
N PRO A 82 1.45 14.54 -12.20
CA PRO A 82 1.57 13.64 -11.07
C PRO A 82 1.30 14.34 -9.73
N THR A 83 0.66 13.64 -8.81
CA THR A 83 0.44 14.10 -7.43
C THR A 83 1.63 13.78 -6.54
N ASP A 84 1.63 14.28 -5.29
CA ASP A 84 2.64 13.90 -4.31
C ASP A 84 2.60 12.40 -3.96
N THR A 85 1.39 11.83 -4.00
CA THR A 85 1.17 10.40 -3.82
C THR A 85 1.85 9.60 -4.91
N ASP A 86 1.69 10.00 -6.17
CA ASP A 86 2.34 9.33 -7.29
C ASP A 86 3.86 9.44 -7.22
N ARG A 87 4.35 10.64 -6.86
CA ARG A 87 5.78 10.87 -6.64
C ARG A 87 6.35 9.98 -5.53
N ALA A 88 5.59 9.73 -4.47
CA ALA A 88 6.03 8.85 -3.39
C ALA A 88 6.22 7.40 -3.87
N TRP A 89 5.30 6.90 -4.70
CA TRP A 89 5.42 5.58 -5.31
C TRP A 89 6.57 5.49 -6.32
N ALA A 90 6.75 6.51 -7.16
CA ALA A 90 7.88 6.58 -8.08
C ALA A 90 9.24 6.66 -7.36
N ARG A 91 9.32 7.34 -6.20
CA ARG A 91 10.53 7.33 -5.35
C ARG A 91 10.79 5.93 -4.81
N LEU A 92 9.78 5.27 -4.24
CA LEU A 92 9.91 3.89 -3.78
C LEU A 92 10.43 2.97 -4.89
N TYR A 93 9.90 3.07 -6.11
CA TYR A 93 10.39 2.31 -7.27
C TYR A 93 11.91 2.47 -7.48
N THR A 94 12.42 3.71 -7.39
CA THR A 94 13.87 3.97 -7.51
C THR A 94 14.67 3.50 -6.29
N GLU A 95 14.13 3.62 -5.08
CA GLU A 95 14.75 3.14 -3.84
C GLU A 95 14.87 1.61 -3.80
N LEU A 96 13.95 0.92 -4.48
CA LEU A 96 14.01 -0.52 -4.73
C LEU A 96 15.07 -0.91 -5.79
N GLY A 97 15.84 0.05 -6.30
CA GLY A 97 16.97 -0.18 -7.21
C GLY A 97 16.59 -0.19 -8.69
N ALA A 98 15.38 0.24 -9.05
CA ALA A 98 14.93 0.25 -10.44
C ALA A 98 15.35 1.52 -11.19
N ASP A 99 15.30 1.46 -12.52
CA ASP A 99 15.79 2.53 -13.39
C ASP A 99 14.91 3.79 -13.31
N ARG A 100 15.46 4.87 -12.72
CA ARG A 100 14.80 6.18 -12.62
C ARG A 100 14.29 6.71 -13.95
N ALA A 101 14.91 6.36 -15.08
CA ALA A 101 14.45 6.80 -16.40
C ALA A 101 13.01 6.37 -16.70
N ASN A 102 12.51 5.29 -16.06
CA ASN A 102 11.13 4.83 -16.23
C ASN A 102 10.09 5.72 -15.54
N VAL A 103 10.50 6.52 -14.56
CA VAL A 103 9.59 7.38 -13.77
C VAL A 103 10.03 8.84 -13.74
N ALA A 104 10.95 9.25 -14.61
CA ALA A 104 11.49 10.62 -14.63
C ALA A 104 10.39 11.68 -14.78
N ALA A 105 9.43 11.46 -15.68
CA ALA A 105 8.29 12.36 -15.88
C ALA A 105 7.37 12.47 -14.64
N ILE A 106 7.36 11.45 -13.78
CA ILE A 106 6.58 11.46 -12.53
C ILE A 106 7.33 12.26 -11.45
N LEU A 107 8.65 12.11 -11.39
CA LEU A 107 9.49 12.67 -10.33
C LEU A 107 9.82 14.16 -10.49
N GLY A 108 9.81 14.68 -11.73
CA GLY A 108 10.34 16.01 -12.04
C GLY A 108 11.83 15.94 -12.29
#